data_AF-A0A7C9D5J9-F1
#
_entry.id   AF-A0A7C9D5J9-F1
#
_cell.length_a   1.000
_cell.length_b   1.000
_cell.length_c   1.000
_cell.angle_alpha   90.00
_cell.angle_beta   90.00
_cell.angle_gamma   90.00
#
_symmetry.space_group_name_H-M   'P 1'
#
loop_
_entity.id
_entity.type
_entity.pdbx_description
1 polymer ?
#
loop_
_entity_poly.entity_id
_entity_poly.type
_entity_poly.pdbx_seq_one_letter_code
_entity_poly.pdbx_strand_id
1 'polypeptide(L)'
;SPNCSQCVDEVLRQYKEIDIYSLYTSVCMPNSTSNSSMEVMFKANSKMMPRIMGGYDPCLDDYAKKFYNRPDVQKALHASDGLVLRNWSICNLTIFGNWSDSKPTVLPIYKKLINAGLRIWVYSGDTDGRVPVLSTRYSLNALGLPITKSWRPWYHEKQV
;
A
#
# COMPACT_ATOMS: atom_id res chain seq x y z
N SER A 1 8.79 5.66 28.77
CA SER A 1 8.06 5.03 29.89
C SER A 1 7.90 3.55 29.57
N PRO A 2 8.25 2.62 30.48
CA PRO A 2 8.18 1.17 30.25
C PRO A 2 6.80 0.70 29.78
N ASN A 3 5.73 1.28 30.33
CA ASN A 3 4.35 0.96 29.95
C ASN A 3 4.02 1.40 28.52
N CYS A 4 4.63 2.48 28.02
CA CYS A 4 4.42 2.94 26.64
C CYS A 4 5.07 1.97 25.65
N SER A 5 6.30 1.53 25.92
CA SER A 5 6.99 0.53 25.08
C SER A 5 6.19 -0.77 25.00
N GLN A 6 5.67 -1.27 26.14
CA GLN A 6 4.82 -2.46 26.16
C GLN A 6 3.55 -2.31 25.32
N CYS A 7 2.87 -1.16 25.40
CA CYS A 7 1.70 -0.91 24.58
C CYS A 7 2.04 -0.85 23.08
N VAL A 8 3.16 -0.21 22.72
CA VAL A 8 3.62 -0.15 21.31
C VAL A 8 3.98 -1.55 20.81
N ASP A 9 4.68 -2.35 21.61
CA ASP A 9 5.07 -3.70 21.25
C ASP A 9 3.84 -4.59 21.03
N GLU A 10 2.81 -4.46 21.88
CA GLU A 10 1.54 -5.17 21.70
C GLU A 10 0.82 -4.74 20.41
N VAL A 11 0.77 -3.45 20.10
CA VAL A 11 0.20 -2.95 18.83
C VAL A 11 0.96 -3.53 17.64
N LEU A 12 2.31 -3.50 17.67
CA LEU A 12 3.15 -4.05 16.61
C LEU A 12 3.01 -5.57 16.47
N ARG A 13 2.71 -6.28 17.57
CA ARG A 13 2.42 -7.71 17.54
C ARG A 13 1.09 -7.98 16.83
N GLN A 14 0.04 -7.25 17.18
CA GLN A 14 -1.29 -7.37 16.55
C GLN A 14 -1.24 -7.00 15.06
N TYR A 15 -0.39 -6.06 14.67
CA TYR A 15 -0.16 -5.71 13.26
C TYR A 15 0.41 -6.85 12.40
N LYS A 16 0.86 -7.96 13.00
CA LYS A 16 1.28 -9.16 12.24
C LYS A 16 0.11 -10.05 11.84
N GLU A 17 -1.05 -9.88 12.49
CA GLU A 17 -2.26 -10.68 12.25
C GLU A 17 -3.19 -10.04 11.20
N ILE A 18 -2.90 -8.79 10.80
CA ILE A 18 -3.69 -8.01 9.85
C ILE A 18 -2.79 -7.42 8.77
N ASP A 19 -3.36 -7.12 7.60
CA ASP A 19 -2.68 -6.28 6.62
C ASP A 19 -2.77 -4.81 7.08
N ILE A 20 -1.67 -4.27 7.60
CA ILE A 20 -1.61 -2.87 8.07
C ILE A 20 -1.89 -1.86 6.95
N TYR A 21 -1.68 -2.24 5.68
CA TYR A 21 -1.93 -1.35 4.54
C TYR A 21 -3.39 -1.43 4.06
N SER A 22 -4.15 -2.43 4.53
CA SER A 22 -5.56 -2.63 4.17
C SER A 22 -6.29 -3.48 5.23
N LEU A 23 -6.89 -2.81 6.21
CA LEU A 23 -7.45 -3.43 7.43
C LEU A 23 -8.57 -4.47 7.19
N TYR A 24 -9.22 -4.44 6.02
CA TYR A 24 -10.35 -5.33 5.70
C TYR A 24 -10.00 -6.44 4.70
N THR A 25 -8.74 -6.55 4.29
CA THR A 25 -8.30 -7.58 3.34
C THR A 25 -7.54 -8.71 4.04
N SER A 26 -7.46 -9.86 3.38
CA SER A 26 -6.66 -10.99 3.85
C SER A 26 -5.15 -10.68 3.80
N VAL A 27 -4.36 -11.45 4.54
CA VAL A 27 -2.89 -11.44 4.50
C VAL A 27 -2.35 -12.54 3.58
N CYS A 28 -1.15 -12.33 3.02
CA CYS A 28 -0.47 -13.37 2.25
C CYS A 28 0.15 -14.41 3.19
N MET A 29 -0.25 -15.69 3.06
CA MET A 29 0.24 -16.78 3.91
C MET A 29 1.32 -17.60 3.17
N PRO A 30 2.60 -17.56 3.59
CA PRO A 30 3.71 -18.16 2.86
C PRO A 30 3.70 -19.71 2.85
N ASN A 31 2.94 -20.36 3.73
CA ASN A 31 2.85 -21.82 3.86
C ASN A 31 1.51 -22.42 3.38
N SER A 32 0.68 -21.63 2.70
CA SER A 32 -0.47 -22.18 1.99
C SER A 32 0.00 -22.75 0.64
N THR A 33 0.65 -23.92 0.68
CA THR A 33 0.29 -24.96 -0.28
C THR A 33 -1.14 -25.39 0.02
N SER A 34 -2.11 -24.52 -0.26
CA SER A 34 -3.39 -24.96 -0.78
C SER A 34 -3.23 -24.78 -2.28
N ASN A 35 -3.27 -25.81 -3.12
CA ASN A 35 -4.50 -26.53 -3.39
C ASN A 35 -5.78 -25.71 -3.09
N SER A 36 -5.76 -24.42 -3.44
CA SER A 36 -6.81 -23.89 -4.27
C SER A 36 -6.41 -24.31 -5.70
N SER A 37 -6.49 -25.59 -6.05
CA SER A 37 -7.63 -25.98 -6.88
C SER A 37 -8.69 -24.89 -6.81
N MET A 38 -8.69 -24.07 -7.86
CA MET A 38 -9.88 -23.37 -8.28
C MET A 38 -10.90 -24.49 -8.59
N GLU A 39 -11.44 -25.15 -7.57
CA GLU A 39 -12.65 -25.95 -7.66
C GLU A 39 -13.79 -24.94 -7.77
N VAL A 40 -13.80 -24.27 -8.92
CA VAL A 40 -15.03 -23.76 -9.47
C VAL A 40 -15.88 -25.02 -9.64
N MET A 41 -16.88 -25.20 -8.78
CA MET A 41 -17.93 -26.17 -9.02
C MET A 41 -18.60 -25.77 -10.34
N PHE A 42 -18.08 -26.29 -11.45
CA PHE A 42 -18.69 -26.13 -12.77
C PHE A 42 -19.99 -26.93 -12.75
N LYS A 43 -21.09 -26.31 -12.33
CA LYS A 43 -22.42 -26.81 -12.69
C LYS A 43 -22.53 -26.68 -14.20
N ALA A 44 -22.38 -27.80 -14.89
CA ALA A 44 -22.29 -27.93 -16.35
C ALA A 44 -23.46 -27.32 -17.15
N ASN A 45 -24.54 -26.87 -16.48
CA ASN A 45 -25.76 -26.36 -17.10
C ASN A 45 -26.05 -24.86 -16.85
N SER A 46 -25.10 -24.09 -16.30
CA SER A 46 -25.30 -22.64 -16.12
C SER A 46 -24.84 -21.87 -17.37
N LYS A 47 -25.76 -21.20 -18.06
CA LYS A 47 -25.45 -20.24 -19.16
C LYS A 47 -24.98 -18.87 -18.64
N MET A 48 -24.87 -18.68 -17.34
CA MET A 48 -24.30 -17.47 -16.74
C MET A 48 -22.78 -17.62 -16.68
N MET A 49 -22.04 -16.69 -17.29
CA MET A 49 -20.61 -16.55 -17.04
C MET A 49 -20.40 -16.43 -15.52
N PRO A 50 -19.51 -17.24 -14.91
CA PRO A 50 -19.14 -17.03 -13.52
C PRO A 50 -18.55 -15.63 -13.43
N ARG A 51 -19.18 -14.75 -12.65
CA ARG A 51 -18.50 -13.53 -12.22
C ARG A 51 -17.34 -14.00 -11.34
N ILE A 52 -16.13 -13.96 -11.89
CA ILE A 52 -14.94 -13.84 -11.06
C ILE A 52 -15.12 -12.47 -10.39
N MET A 53 -15.63 -12.46 -9.16
CA MET A 53 -15.42 -11.34 -8.25
C MET A 53 -13.90 -11.23 -8.13
N GLY A 54 -13.28 -10.33 -8.90
CA GLY A 54 -11.83 -10.14 -8.90
C GLY A 54 -11.37 -9.71 -7.52
N GLY A 55 -11.08 -10.68 -6.66
CA GLY A 55 -10.68 -10.47 -5.28
C GLY A 55 -9.29 -9.86 -5.21
N TYR A 56 -9.08 -9.02 -4.20
CA TYR A 56 -7.76 -8.56 -3.81
C TYR A 56 -6.87 -9.78 -3.47
N ASP A 57 -5.73 -9.89 -4.15
CA ASP A 57 -4.72 -10.89 -3.86
C ASP A 57 -3.64 -10.25 -2.97
N PRO A 58 -3.47 -10.69 -1.72
CA PRO A 58 -2.46 -10.09 -0.83
C PRO A 58 -1.02 -10.48 -1.18
N CYS A 59 -0.80 -11.42 -2.10
CA CYS A 59 0.52 -11.95 -2.46
C CYS A 59 1.15 -11.28 -3.70
N LEU A 60 0.63 -10.12 -4.13
CA LEU A 60 1.10 -9.42 -5.35
C LEU A 60 2.61 -9.12 -5.36
N ASP A 61 3.18 -8.82 -4.20
CA ASP A 61 4.63 -8.55 -4.07
C ASP A 61 5.49 -9.74 -4.50
N ASP A 62 5.03 -10.98 -4.26
CA ASP A 62 5.74 -12.19 -4.68
C ASP A 62 5.69 -12.36 -6.21
N TYR A 63 4.57 -12.00 -6.83
CA TYR A 63 4.43 -12.03 -8.28
C TYR A 63 5.35 -11.00 -8.93
N ALA A 64 5.37 -9.77 -8.41
CA ALA A 64 6.27 -8.73 -8.87
C ALA A 64 7.74 -9.16 -8.72
N LYS A 65 8.12 -9.69 -7.55
CA LYS A 65 9.48 -10.18 -7.30
C LYS A 65 9.89 -11.29 -8.26
N LYS A 66 9.01 -12.25 -8.54
CA LYS A 66 9.27 -13.30 -9.54
C LYS A 66 9.41 -12.70 -10.94
N PHE A 67 8.52 -11.78 -11.32
CA PHE A 67 8.51 -11.18 -12.66
C PHE A 67 9.79 -10.37 -12.95
N TYR A 68 10.16 -9.44 -12.06
CA TYR A 68 11.30 -8.56 -12.27
C TYR A 68 12.67 -9.25 -12.13
N ASN A 69 12.72 -10.46 -11.57
CA ASN A 69 13.93 -11.28 -11.54
C ASN A 69 14.07 -12.25 -12.72
N ARG A 70 13.14 -12.23 -13.68
CA ARG A 70 13.26 -13.04 -14.89
C ARG A 70 14.36 -12.48 -15.83
N PRO A 71 15.18 -13.35 -16.46
CA PRO A 71 16.23 -12.92 -17.38
C PRO A 71 15.72 -12.10 -18.58
N ASP A 72 14.65 -12.56 -19.21
CA ASP A 72 14.06 -11.92 -20.38
C ASP A 72 13.45 -10.56 -20.03
N VAL A 73 12.81 -10.44 -18.86
CA VAL A 73 12.28 -9.17 -18.34
C VAL A 73 13.42 -8.19 -18.05
N GLN A 74 14.49 -8.60 -17.37
CA GLN A 74 15.61 -7.69 -17.10
C GLN A 74 16.34 -7.25 -18.36
N LYS A 75 16.48 -8.14 -19.34
CA LYS A 75 17.03 -7.79 -20.65
C LYS A 75 16.14 -6.79 -21.39
N ALA A 76 14.82 -7.01 -21.42
CA ALA A 76 13.87 -6.13 -22.08
C ALA A 76 13.79 -4.73 -21.43
N LEU A 77 13.96 -4.65 -20.10
CA LEU A 77 14.02 -3.39 -19.35
C LEU A 77 15.41 -2.74 -19.34
N HIS A 78 16.40 -3.37 -19.99
CA HIS A 78 17.80 -2.94 -19.97
C HIS A 78 18.40 -2.81 -18.56
N ALA A 79 17.91 -3.60 -17.59
CA ALA A 79 18.45 -3.67 -16.23
C ALA A 79 19.66 -4.62 -16.14
N SER A 80 19.73 -5.62 -17.02
CA SER A 80 20.88 -6.50 -17.24
C SER A 80 20.93 -6.97 -18.70
N ASP A 81 21.95 -7.75 -19.06
CA ASP A 81 22.07 -8.40 -20.39
C ASP A 81 21.24 -9.70 -20.51
N GLY A 82 20.53 -10.09 -19.44
CA GLY A 82 19.81 -11.36 -19.33
C GLY A 82 20.69 -12.57 -19.00
N LEU A 83 22.00 -12.38 -18.78
CA LEU A 83 22.95 -13.41 -18.38
C LEU A 83 23.47 -13.15 -16.96
N VAL A 84 23.89 -11.91 -16.68
CA VAL A 84 24.33 -11.46 -15.36
C VAL A 84 23.17 -10.71 -14.69
N LEU A 85 22.30 -11.47 -14.03
CA LEU A 85 21.08 -10.93 -13.43
C LEU A 85 21.36 -10.04 -12.22
N ARG A 86 20.52 -9.02 -12.05
CA ARG A 86 20.47 -8.21 -10.84
C ARG A 86 19.45 -8.81 -9.87
N ASN A 87 19.76 -8.80 -8.58
CA ASN A 87 18.78 -9.17 -7.56
C ASN A 87 17.83 -7.98 -7.34
N TRP A 88 16.59 -8.12 -7.79
CA TRP A 88 15.56 -7.12 -7.60
C TRP A 88 14.67 -7.47 -6.40
N SER A 89 14.35 -6.47 -5.57
CA SER A 89 13.40 -6.59 -4.46
C SER A 89 12.47 -5.38 -4.41
N ILE A 90 11.29 -5.56 -3.80
CA ILE A 90 10.29 -4.49 -3.60
C ILE A 90 10.88 -3.33 -2.79
N CYS A 91 11.61 -3.66 -1.71
CA CYS A 91 12.27 -2.71 -0.82
C CYS A 91 13.71 -3.16 -0.52
N ASN A 92 14.58 -2.19 -0.20
CA ASN A 92 15.92 -2.45 0.33
C ASN A 92 15.95 -2.14 1.83
N LEU A 93 15.96 -3.19 2.66
CA LEU A 93 15.90 -3.06 4.12
C LEU A 93 17.21 -2.56 4.74
N THR A 94 18.36 -2.72 4.06
CA THR A 94 19.63 -2.16 4.52
C THR A 94 19.61 -0.64 4.42
N ILE A 95 19.09 -0.09 3.32
CA ILE A 95 18.89 1.36 3.19
C ILE A 95 17.91 1.85 4.25
N PHE A 96 16.77 1.17 4.39
CA PHE A 96 15.75 1.53 5.40
C PHE A 96 16.32 1.57 6.82
N GLY A 97 17.07 0.54 7.23
CA GLY A 97 17.65 0.45 8.56
C GLY A 97 18.76 1.47 8.84
N ASN A 98 19.44 1.95 7.79
CA ASN A 98 20.55 2.90 7.90
C ASN A 98 20.16 4.34 7.56
N TRP A 99 18.88 4.62 7.28
CA TRP A 99 18.43 5.95 6.91
C TRP A 99 18.29 6.85 8.14
N SER A 100 19.05 7.95 8.17
CA SER A 100 19.09 8.88 9.32
C SER A 100 18.46 10.24 9.07
N ASP A 101 18.27 10.65 7.81
CA ASP A 101 17.69 11.96 7.50
C ASP A 101 16.16 11.92 7.51
N SER A 102 15.58 12.32 8.64
CA SER A 102 14.13 12.45 8.80
C SER A 102 13.80 13.73 9.55
N LYS A 103 13.00 14.60 8.93
CA LYS A 103 12.48 15.82 9.58
C LYS A 103 11.13 15.50 10.23
N PRO A 104 10.84 16.07 11.42
CA PRO A 104 9.59 15.81 12.12
C PRO A 104 8.35 16.37 11.39
N THR A 105 8.54 17.26 10.42
CA THR A 105 7.44 17.88 9.68
C THR A 105 7.87 18.36 8.30
N VAL A 106 6.93 18.30 7.36
CA VAL A 106 7.05 18.86 6.01
C VAL A 106 6.22 20.13 5.82
N LEU A 107 5.47 20.58 6.85
CA LEU A 107 4.58 21.75 6.73
C LEU A 107 5.27 23.04 6.25
N PRO A 108 6.53 23.36 6.64
CA PRO A 108 7.22 24.52 6.09
C PRO A 108 7.41 24.46 4.57
N ILE A 109 7.57 23.26 4.00
CA ILE A 109 7.68 23.06 2.55
C ILE A 109 6.33 23.34 1.91
N TYR A 110 5.24 22.78 2.45
CA TYR A 110 3.88 23.07 1.97
C TYR A 110 3.58 24.57 1.94
N LYS A 111 3.92 25.31 3.01
CA LYS A 111 3.74 26.78 3.05
C LYS A 111 4.48 27.48 1.92
N LYS A 112 5.73 27.09 1.64
CA LYS A 112 6.52 27.65 0.52
C LYS A 112 5.87 27.37 -0.84
N LEU A 113 5.44 26.12 -1.08
CA LEU A 113 4.85 25.71 -2.36
C LEU A 113 3.47 26.37 -2.59
N ILE A 114 2.67 26.52 -1.54
CA ILE A 114 1.39 27.24 -1.59
C ILE A 114 1.62 28.71 -1.93
N ASN A 115 2.59 29.37 -1.28
CA ASN A 115 2.93 30.77 -1.58
C ASN A 115 3.46 30.96 -3.02
N ALA A 116 4.08 29.93 -3.59
CA ALA A 116 4.52 29.92 -4.98
C ALA A 116 3.36 29.68 -5.98
N GLY A 117 2.12 29.49 -5.51
CA GLY A 117 0.95 29.27 -6.35
C GLY A 117 0.84 27.86 -6.92
N LEU A 118 1.57 26.88 -6.37
CA LEU A 118 1.51 25.50 -6.85
C LEU A 118 0.23 24.80 -6.37
N ARG A 119 -0.37 24.02 -7.27
CA ARG A 119 -1.53 23.19 -6.96
C ARG A 119 -1.08 21.91 -6.27
N ILE A 120 -1.63 21.64 -5.08
CA ILE A 120 -1.29 20.48 -4.26
C ILE A 120 -2.55 19.67 -3.97
N TRP A 121 -2.50 18.36 -4.23
CA TRP A 121 -3.56 17.41 -3.88
C TRP A 121 -2.99 16.41 -2.89
N VAL A 122 -3.76 16.12 -1.83
CA VAL A 122 -3.42 15.12 -0.83
C VAL A 122 -4.60 14.16 -0.72
N TYR A 123 -4.32 12.86 -0.81
CA TYR A 123 -5.31 11.79 -0.73
C TYR A 123 -4.83 10.72 0.25
N SER A 124 -5.76 9.92 0.78
CA SER A 124 -5.46 8.83 1.72
C SER A 124 -6.51 7.74 1.54
N GLY A 125 -6.10 6.48 1.61
CA GLY A 125 -7.02 5.35 1.74
C GLY A 125 -7.57 5.29 3.17
N ASP A 126 -8.87 5.10 3.33
CA ASP A 126 -9.54 5.12 4.64
C ASP A 126 -9.37 3.84 5.46
N THR A 127 -8.87 2.77 4.83
CA THR A 127 -8.53 1.49 5.46
C THR A 127 -7.02 1.29 5.67
N ASP A 128 -6.19 2.31 5.43
CA ASP A 128 -4.75 2.26 5.70
C ASP A 128 -4.48 2.48 7.21
N GLY A 129 -3.93 1.45 7.86
CA GLY A 129 -3.49 1.51 9.24
C GLY A 129 -2.07 2.05 9.43
N ARG A 130 -1.24 2.10 8.37
CA ARG A 130 0.16 2.55 8.44
C ARG A 130 0.26 4.06 8.53
N VAL A 131 -0.49 4.78 7.69
CA VAL A 131 -0.62 6.25 7.72
C VAL A 131 -2.10 6.62 7.64
N PRO A 132 -2.84 6.55 8.76
CA PRO A 132 -4.29 6.67 8.74
C PRO A 132 -4.77 8.06 8.33
N VAL A 133 -5.97 8.14 7.75
CA VAL A 133 -6.63 9.39 7.32
C VAL A 133 -6.60 10.48 8.40
N LEU A 134 -6.77 10.08 9.67
CA LEU A 134 -6.74 11.01 10.80
C LEU A 134 -5.40 11.75 10.93
N SER A 135 -4.28 11.06 10.74
CA SER A 135 -2.93 11.65 10.79
C SER A 135 -2.76 12.71 9.71
N THR A 136 -3.21 12.41 8.48
CA THR A 136 -3.19 13.36 7.37
C THR A 136 -4.09 14.56 7.66
N ARG A 137 -5.32 14.33 8.15
CA ARG A 137 -6.27 15.41 8.48
C ARG A 137 -5.72 16.37 9.53
N TYR A 138 -5.13 15.86 10.62
CA TYR A 138 -4.53 16.71 11.65
C TYR A 138 -3.32 17.48 11.11
N SER A 139 -2.47 16.84 10.31
CA SER A 139 -1.31 17.48 9.69
C SER A 139 -1.72 18.64 8.77
N LEU A 140 -2.74 18.45 7.94
CA LEU A 140 -3.26 19.49 7.05
C LEU A 140 -3.98 20.60 7.82
N ASN A 141 -4.74 20.27 8.87
CA ASN A 141 -5.40 21.26 9.71
C ASN A 141 -4.40 22.23 10.36
N ALA A 142 -3.20 21.76 10.70
CA ALA A 142 -2.12 22.59 11.25
C ALA A 142 -1.58 23.65 10.26
N LEU A 143 -1.91 23.58 8.96
CA LEU A 143 -1.57 24.64 8.02
C LEU A 143 -2.47 25.88 8.16
N GLY A 144 -3.66 25.75 8.77
CA GLY A 144 -4.60 26.86 8.97
C GLY A 144 -5.12 27.48 7.66
N LEU A 145 -5.21 26.70 6.59
CA LEU A 145 -5.69 27.19 5.29
C LEU A 145 -7.21 27.45 5.33
N PRO A 146 -7.70 28.50 4.65
CA PRO A 146 -9.13 28.76 4.57
C PRO A 146 -9.85 27.66 3.79
N ILE A 147 -11.01 27.24 4.30
CA ILE A 147 -11.87 26.26 3.64
C ILE A 147 -12.63 26.98 2.51
N THR A 148 -12.34 26.62 1.27
CA THR A 148 -13.06 27.17 0.10
C THR A 148 -14.32 26.39 -0.24
N LYS A 149 -14.31 25.07 0.05
CA LYS A 149 -15.47 24.18 -0.11
C LYS A 149 -15.47 23.18 1.03
N SER A 150 -16.61 23.05 1.73
CA SER A 150 -16.78 22.07 2.79
C SER A 150 -16.61 20.63 2.29
N TRP A 151 -16.29 19.74 3.23
CA TRP A 151 -16.22 18.31 2.98
C TRP A 151 -17.53 17.81 2.36
N ARG A 152 -17.39 16.97 1.33
CA ARG A 152 -18.52 16.33 0.65
C ARG A 152 -18.05 15.00 0.05
N PRO A 153 -18.94 14.00 -0.04
CA PRO A 153 -18.64 12.80 -0.80
C PRO A 153 -18.37 13.16 -2.26
N TRP A 154 -17.47 12.41 -2.88
CA TRP A 154 -17.36 12.33 -4.34
C TRP A 154 -17.98 11.00 -4.77
N TYR A 155 -18.34 10.86 -6.05
CA TYR A 155 -18.95 9.64 -6.56
C TYR A 155 -18.29 9.21 -7.86
N HIS A 156 -18.10 7.90 -8.01
CA HIS A 156 -17.80 7.24 -9.27
C HIS A 156 -18.81 6.10 -9.46
N GLU A 157 -19.58 6.14 -10.55
CA GLU A 157 -20.57 5.09 -10.88
C GLU A 157 -21.51 4.71 -9.71
N LYS A 158 -22.00 5.71 -8.96
CA LYS A 158 -22.87 5.59 -7.76
C LYS A 158 -22.20 5.05 -6.50
N GLN A 159 -20.89 4.81 -6.53
CA GLN A 159 -20.07 4.49 -5.36
C GLN A 159 -19.39 5.75 -4.85
N VAL A 160 -19.23 5.83 -3.53
CA VAL A 160 -18.45 6.86 -2.84
C VAL A 160 -16.96 6.55 -2.85
#